data_AF-A0A2H0VCE9-F1
#
_entry.id   AF-A0A2H0VCE9-F1
#
_cell.length_a   1.000
_cell.length_b   1.000
_cell.length_c   1.000
_cell.angle_alpha   90.00
_cell.angle_beta   90.00
_cell.angle_gamma   90.00
#
_symmetry.space_group_name_H-M   'P 1'
#
loop_
_entity.id
_entity.type
_entity.pdbx_description
1 polymer ?
#
loop_
_entity_poly.entity_id
_entity_poly.type
_entity_poly.pdbx_seq_one_letter_code
_entity_poly.pdbx_strand_id
1 'polypeptide(L)'
;MKKTNLILYLVIIFAAIGTRLVPYMWNFAPVTALAIFAAIYLPKKQATALPLVVRFFSDAIIGLFSWPLMIAVYLAHLFGVLMGLWVRRNKSVGRVIAAPIISAGVFFLITNFAWLYPTYPNDLSGIMLAYTNGLPFLRGTMFGDVIYTVALVGAYESVRYYLKFKTSPSVIPDATKDNQGATI
;
A
#
# COMPACT_ATOMS: atom_id res chain seq x y z
N MET A 1 16.67 -4.57 -14.49
CA MET A 1 15.32 -3.95 -14.34
C MET A 1 15.06 -3.09 -15.56
N LYS A 2 13.93 -3.22 -16.27
CA LYS A 2 13.65 -2.40 -17.46
C LYS A 2 13.46 -0.93 -17.04
N LYS A 3 14.00 0.04 -17.81
CA LYS A 3 13.98 1.49 -17.51
C LYS A 3 12.57 2.02 -17.18
N THR A 4 11.52 1.45 -17.79
CA THR A 4 10.11 1.78 -17.54
C THR A 4 9.66 1.53 -16.10
N ASN A 5 10.20 0.51 -15.42
CA ASN A 5 9.84 0.21 -14.04
C ASN A 5 10.40 1.27 -13.08
N LEU A 6 11.58 1.83 -13.36
CA LEU A 6 12.23 2.82 -12.53
C LEU A 6 11.44 4.13 -12.47
N ILE A 7 10.93 4.60 -13.62
CA ILE A 7 10.12 5.82 -13.69
C ILE A 7 8.83 5.66 -12.89
N LEU A 8 8.17 4.50 -12.98
CA LEU A 8 6.97 4.21 -12.20
C LEU A 8 7.24 4.22 -10.70
N TYR A 9 8.34 3.61 -10.24
CA TYR A 9 8.74 3.69 -8.83
C TYR A 9 8.96 5.12 -8.37
N LEU A 10 9.67 5.92 -9.17
CA LEU A 10 9.96 7.30 -8.82
C LEU A 10 8.68 8.13 -8.74
N VAL A 11 7.73 7.97 -9.67
CA VAL A 11 6.44 8.65 -9.63
C VAL A 11 5.64 8.27 -8.39
N ILE A 12 5.59 6.98 -8.05
CA ILE A 12 4.89 6.50 -6.84
C ILE A 12 5.55 7.04 -5.56
N ILE A 13 6.88 7.06 -5.52
CA ILE A 13 7.65 7.57 -4.37
C ILE A 13 7.45 9.09 -4.22
N PHE A 14 7.55 9.86 -5.31
CA PHE A 14 7.34 11.31 -5.28
C PHE A 14 5.90 11.66 -4.92
N ALA A 15 4.90 10.94 -5.44
CA ALA A 15 3.50 11.12 -5.04
C ALA A 15 3.29 10.76 -3.55
N ALA A 16 3.97 9.72 -3.05
CA ALA A 16 3.90 9.34 -1.65
C ALA A 16 4.51 10.38 -0.71
N ILE A 17 5.59 11.03 -1.13
CA ILE A 17 6.19 12.14 -0.38
C ILE A 17 5.27 13.37 -0.46
N GLY A 18 4.78 13.72 -1.65
CA GLY A 18 3.97 14.93 -1.88
C GLY A 18 2.63 14.93 -1.13
N THR A 19 1.96 13.78 -1.02
CA THR A 19 0.71 13.66 -0.25
C THR A 19 0.89 13.92 1.24
N ARG A 20 2.10 13.71 1.80
CA ARG A 20 2.40 14.05 3.19
C ARG A 20 2.60 15.55 3.43
N LEU A 21 2.72 16.34 2.37
CA LEU A 21 2.79 17.80 2.44
C LEU A 21 1.40 18.44 2.41
N VAL A 22 0.32 17.67 2.17
CA VAL A 22 -1.05 18.19 2.12
C VAL A 22 -1.64 18.22 3.54
N PRO A 23 -1.95 19.40 4.10
CA PRO A 23 -2.32 19.53 5.52
C PRO A 23 -3.78 19.17 5.85
N TYR A 24 -4.61 18.79 4.87
CA TYR A 24 -6.06 18.71 5.05
C TYR A 24 -6.56 17.46 5.81
N MET A 25 -5.78 16.37 5.82
CA MET A 25 -6.10 15.15 6.57
C MET A 25 -4.83 14.55 7.17
N TRP A 26 -4.72 14.56 8.50
CA TRP A 26 -3.57 13.97 9.20
C TRP A 26 -3.46 12.47 8.91
N ASN A 27 -2.24 12.00 8.66
CA ASN A 27 -1.94 10.62 8.27
C ASN A 27 -2.61 10.09 6.99
N PHE A 28 -3.18 10.96 6.14
CA PHE A 28 -3.64 10.57 4.81
C PHE A 28 -2.44 10.38 3.86
N ALA A 29 -1.67 9.32 4.07
CA ALA A 29 -0.41 9.06 3.39
C ALA A 29 -0.38 7.63 2.81
N PRO A 30 0.19 7.41 1.61
CA PRO A 30 0.13 6.12 0.93
C PRO A 30 1.22 5.14 1.36
N VAL A 31 1.90 5.32 2.50
CA VAL A 31 3.10 4.52 2.81
C VAL A 31 2.74 3.06 3.10
N THR A 32 1.69 2.79 3.89
CA THR A 32 1.25 1.40 4.16
C THR A 32 0.57 0.80 2.92
N ALA A 33 -0.23 1.58 2.18
CA ALA A 33 -0.75 1.16 0.88
C ALA A 33 0.36 0.74 -0.10
N LEU A 34 1.47 1.49 -0.13
CA LEU A 34 2.64 1.19 -0.92
C LEU A 34 3.30 -0.11 -0.45
N ALA A 35 3.40 -0.33 0.85
CA ALA A 35 3.90 -1.57 1.42
C ALA A 35 3.06 -2.78 0.97
N ILE A 36 1.73 -2.67 1.04
CA ILE A 36 0.78 -3.71 0.60
C ILE A 36 0.94 -3.96 -0.89
N PHE A 37 0.87 -2.91 -1.72
CA PHE A 37 1.01 -3.00 -3.18
C PHE A 37 2.34 -3.66 -3.58
N ALA A 38 3.45 -3.17 -3.02
CA ALA A 38 4.77 -3.72 -3.26
C ALA A 38 4.84 -5.19 -2.86
N ALA A 39 4.22 -5.55 -1.73
CA ALA A 39 4.13 -6.91 -1.26
C ALA A 39 3.09 -7.76 -2.00
N ILE A 40 2.31 -7.24 -2.93
CA ILE A 40 1.51 -8.06 -3.85
C ILE A 40 2.34 -8.39 -5.10
N TYR A 41 3.08 -7.42 -5.64
CA TYR A 41 3.66 -7.53 -7.00
C TYR A 41 5.17 -7.70 -7.07
N LEU A 42 5.90 -7.36 -6.02
CA LEU A 42 7.36 -7.29 -6.04
C LEU A 42 8.04 -8.42 -5.26
N PRO A 43 9.33 -8.69 -5.52
CA PRO A 43 10.14 -9.54 -4.68
C PRO A 43 10.15 -9.05 -3.22
N LYS A 44 10.13 -9.98 -2.26
CA LYS A 44 10.03 -9.66 -0.82
C LYS A 44 11.04 -8.61 -0.36
N LYS A 45 12.30 -8.71 -0.80
CA LYS A 45 13.36 -7.74 -0.45
C LYS A 45 12.99 -6.30 -0.86
N GLN A 46 12.45 -6.12 -2.07
CA GLN A 46 12.03 -4.80 -2.56
C GLN A 46 10.77 -4.32 -1.82
N ALA A 47 9.82 -5.22 -1.58
CA ALA A 47 8.59 -4.91 -0.86
C ALA A 47 8.82 -4.46 0.59
N THR A 48 9.84 -4.99 1.26
CA THR A 48 10.26 -4.58 2.60
C THR A 48 11.05 -3.27 2.57
N ALA A 49 11.99 -3.11 1.61
CA ALA A 49 12.83 -1.92 1.53
C ALA A 49 12.03 -0.65 1.18
N LEU A 50 11.06 -0.77 0.26
CA LEU A 50 10.34 0.37 -0.28
C LEU A 50 9.64 1.25 0.77
N PRO A 51 8.76 0.72 1.65
CA PRO A 51 8.10 1.54 2.67
C PRO A 51 9.10 2.13 3.67
N LEU A 52 10.18 1.42 4.02
CA LEU A 52 11.20 1.93 4.93
C LEU A 52 11.96 3.12 4.34
N VAL A 53 12.37 3.02 3.07
CA VAL A 53 13.06 4.09 2.35
C VAL A 53 12.14 5.31 2.23
N VAL A 54 10.91 5.14 1.75
CA VAL A 54 9.94 6.23 1.60
C VAL A 54 9.66 6.89 2.95
N ARG A 55 9.43 6.09 3.99
CA ARG A 55 9.13 6.57 5.34
C ARG A 55 10.30 7.36 5.92
N PHE A 56 11.53 6.87 5.77
CA PHE A 56 12.74 7.51 6.28
C PHE A 56 13.03 8.85 5.60
N PHE A 57 13.05 8.89 4.26
CA PHE A 57 13.30 10.13 3.55
C PHE A 57 12.19 11.17 3.79
N SER A 58 10.94 10.75 3.93
CA SER A 58 9.86 11.66 4.28
C SER A 58 10.07 12.32 5.65
N ASP A 59 10.50 11.57 6.67
CA ASP A 59 10.80 12.18 7.99
C ASP A 59 12.07 13.01 7.98
N ALA A 60 13.08 12.63 7.20
CA ALA A 60 14.29 13.45 7.06
C ALA A 60 13.97 14.83 6.45
N ILE A 61 12.94 14.94 5.62
CA ILE A 61 12.49 16.20 5.01
C ILE A 61 11.56 16.98 5.96
N ILE A 62 10.58 16.31 6.57
CA ILE A 62 9.53 16.97 7.39
C ILE A 62 10.04 17.29 8.80
N GLY A 63 10.88 16.42 9.36
CA GLY A 63 11.37 16.49 10.73
C GLY A 63 11.40 15.10 11.39
N LEU A 64 12.55 14.76 11.98
CA LEU A 64 12.69 13.57 12.80
C LEU A 64 12.03 13.78 14.17
N PHE A 65 11.52 12.71 14.77
CA PHE A 65 10.87 12.72 16.09
C PHE A 65 11.46 11.62 16.98
N SER A 66 10.84 11.35 18.14
CA SER A 66 11.40 10.39 19.11
C SER A 66 11.71 9.04 18.46
N TRP A 67 12.94 8.56 18.67
CA TRP A 67 13.41 7.31 18.06
C TRP A 67 12.53 6.08 18.40
N PRO A 68 11.92 5.93 19.60
CA PRO A 68 11.04 4.80 19.88
C PRO A 68 9.78 4.85 19.01
N LEU A 69 9.18 6.04 18.85
CA LEU A 69 8.01 6.22 18.00
C LEU A 69 8.37 6.00 16.53
N MET A 70 9.55 6.43 16.08
CA MET A 70 10.01 6.17 14.71
C MET A 70 10.07 4.68 14.42
N ILE A 71 10.70 3.90 15.30
CA ILE A 71 10.77 2.44 15.19
C ILE A 71 9.36 1.84 15.15
N ALA A 72 8.48 2.22 16.08
CA ALA A 72 7.10 1.75 16.14
C ALA A 72 6.34 2.02 14.83
N VAL A 73 6.45 3.23 14.29
CA VAL A 73 5.86 3.62 13.01
C VAL A 73 6.42 2.76 11.87
N TYR A 74 7.72 2.51 11.81
CA TYR A 74 8.33 1.78 10.70
C TYR A 74 7.93 0.30 10.74
N LEU A 75 7.91 -0.31 11.92
CA LEU A 75 7.42 -1.67 12.14
C LEU A 75 5.94 -1.79 11.76
N ALA A 76 5.11 -0.80 12.10
CA ALA A 76 3.71 -0.79 11.71
C ALA A 76 3.52 -0.75 10.18
N HIS A 77 4.35 -0.01 9.44
CA HIS A 77 4.32 -0.04 7.97
C HIS A 77 4.77 -1.40 7.40
N LEU A 78 5.73 -2.06 8.05
CA LEU A 78 6.14 -3.42 7.66
C LEU A 78 5.03 -4.45 7.86
N PHE A 79 4.10 -4.22 8.78
CA PHE A 79 2.90 -5.05 8.88
C PHE A 79 2.06 -5.00 7.58
N GLY A 80 2.02 -3.85 6.89
CA GLY A 80 1.43 -3.74 5.56
C GLY A 80 2.07 -4.67 4.52
N VAL A 81 3.39 -4.92 4.61
CA VAL A 81 4.08 -5.92 3.77
C VAL A 81 3.53 -7.32 4.05
N LEU A 82 3.34 -7.68 5.33
CA LEU A 82 2.76 -8.98 5.70
C LEU A 82 1.34 -9.13 5.15
N MET A 83 0.53 -8.07 5.23
CA MET A 83 -0.82 -8.07 4.67
C MET A 83 -0.79 -8.21 3.15
N GLY A 84 0.08 -7.50 2.44
CA GLY A 84 0.24 -7.68 0.99
C GLY A 84 0.70 -9.09 0.60
N LEU A 85 1.56 -9.73 1.39
CA LEU A 85 1.91 -11.15 1.20
C LEU A 85 0.72 -12.08 1.42
N TRP A 86 -0.14 -11.80 2.38
CA TRP A 86 -1.40 -12.53 2.60
C TRP A 86 -2.38 -12.36 1.44
N VAL A 87 -2.51 -11.14 0.89
CA VAL A 87 -3.29 -10.88 -0.34
C VAL A 87 -2.69 -11.67 -1.51
N ARG A 88 -1.36 -11.65 -1.68
CA ARG A 88 -0.65 -12.32 -2.78
C ARG A 88 -0.96 -13.81 -2.88
N ARG A 89 -1.12 -14.51 -1.75
CA ARG A 89 -1.37 -15.96 -1.72
C ARG A 89 -2.68 -16.36 -2.40
N ASN A 90 -3.73 -15.56 -2.25
CA ASN A 90 -5.03 -15.78 -2.91
C ASN A 90 -5.72 -14.43 -3.09
N LYS A 91 -5.37 -13.74 -4.17
CA LYS A 91 -5.77 -12.36 -4.43
C LYS A 91 -7.27 -12.30 -4.74
N SER A 92 -8.02 -11.55 -3.94
CA SER A 92 -9.43 -11.23 -4.17
C SER A 92 -9.71 -9.77 -3.81
N VAL A 93 -10.79 -9.20 -4.37
CA VAL A 93 -11.22 -7.82 -4.06
C VAL A 93 -11.42 -7.64 -2.55
N GLY A 94 -12.03 -8.63 -1.89
CA GLY A 94 -12.23 -8.61 -0.44
C GLY A 94 -10.91 -8.51 0.34
N ARG A 95 -9.87 -9.25 -0.07
CA ARG A 95 -8.55 -9.16 0.60
C ARG A 95 -7.83 -7.85 0.31
N VAL A 96 -7.96 -7.31 -0.90
CA VAL A 96 -7.38 -6.02 -1.27
C VAL A 96 -7.97 -4.87 -0.43
N ILE A 97 -9.26 -4.95 -0.07
CA ILE A 97 -9.92 -3.97 0.80
C ILE A 97 -9.64 -4.24 2.29
N ALA A 98 -9.65 -5.51 2.72
CA ALA A 98 -9.44 -5.86 4.13
C ALA A 98 -8.00 -5.58 4.61
N ALA A 99 -7.00 -5.84 3.76
CA ALA A 99 -5.58 -5.65 4.10
C ALA A 99 -5.25 -4.24 4.64
N PRO A 100 -5.61 -3.13 3.95
CA PRO A 100 -5.35 -1.78 4.47
C PRO A 100 -6.14 -1.45 5.73
N ILE A 101 -7.38 -1.94 5.88
CA ILE A 101 -8.19 -1.71 7.11
C ILE A 101 -7.53 -2.37 8.32
N ILE A 102 -7.12 -3.64 8.20
CA ILE A 102 -6.42 -4.36 9.27
C ILE A 102 -5.09 -3.67 9.58
N SER A 103 -4.36 -3.24 8.54
CA SER A 103 -3.09 -2.54 8.71
C SER A 103 -3.25 -1.20 9.44
N ALA A 104 -4.28 -0.43 9.11
CA ALA A 104 -4.59 0.84 9.79
C ALA A 104 -4.93 0.63 11.27
N GLY A 105 -5.69 -0.43 11.60
CA GLY A 105 -5.98 -0.80 12.98
C GLY A 105 -4.72 -1.16 13.77
N VAL A 106 -3.85 -2.01 13.20
CA VAL A 106 -2.57 -2.37 13.83
C VAL A 106 -1.65 -1.16 13.96
N PHE A 107 -1.59 -0.30 12.94
CA PHE A 107 -0.84 0.94 12.96
C PHE A 107 -1.29 1.84 14.11
N PHE A 108 -2.61 2.04 14.25
CA PHE A 108 -3.18 2.84 15.32
C PHE A 108 -2.82 2.31 16.70
N LEU A 109 -2.99 1.00 16.94
CA LEU A 109 -2.66 0.38 18.23
C LEU A 109 -1.17 0.50 18.55
N ILE A 110 -0.29 0.24 17.60
CA ILE A 110 1.16 0.30 17.83
C ILE A 110 1.60 1.74 18.10
N THR A 111 1.19 2.68 17.24
CA THR A 111 1.76 4.03 17.26
C THR A 111 1.21 4.92 18.35
N ASN A 112 0.01 4.64 18.88
CA ASN A 112 -0.59 5.44 19.94
C ASN A 112 -0.40 4.83 21.34
N PHE A 113 0.47 3.83 21.47
CA PHE A 113 0.79 3.26 22.77
C PHE A 113 1.53 4.28 23.65
N ALA A 114 1.02 4.53 24.86
CA ALA A 114 1.46 5.66 25.70
C ALA A 114 2.97 5.67 25.99
N TRP A 115 3.61 4.51 26.11
CA TRP A 115 5.05 4.38 26.43
C TRP A 115 5.97 4.90 25.31
N LEU A 116 5.43 5.18 24.13
CA LEU A 116 6.18 5.80 23.04
C LEU A 116 6.32 7.32 23.21
N TYR A 117 5.56 7.91 24.13
CA TYR A 117 5.44 9.34 24.30
C TYR A 117 5.86 9.75 25.71
N PRO A 118 6.72 10.77 25.88
CA PRO A 118 7.07 11.29 27.20
C PRO A 118 5.92 12.05 27.87
N THR A 119 4.88 12.42 27.12
CA THR A 119 3.78 13.27 27.57
C THR A 119 2.62 12.51 28.22
N TYR A 120 2.58 11.19 28.09
CA TYR A 120 1.52 10.36 28.67
C TYR A 120 2.05 9.58 29.88
N PRO A 121 1.24 9.41 30.95
CA PRO A 121 1.57 8.48 32.01
C PRO A 121 1.77 7.06 31.50
N ASN A 122 2.74 6.34 32.06
CA ASN A 122 3.00 4.94 31.77
C ASN A 122 2.11 4.04 32.64
N ASP A 123 0.79 4.20 32.50
CA ASP A 123 -0.23 3.36 33.14
C ASP A 123 -1.46 3.20 32.22
N LEU A 124 -2.49 2.50 32.72
CA LEU A 124 -3.72 2.28 31.94
C LEU A 124 -4.44 3.59 31.58
N SER A 125 -4.38 4.60 32.45
CA SER A 125 -5.01 5.90 32.20
C SER A 125 -4.33 6.64 31.04
N GLY A 126 -2.99 6.58 30.98
CA GLY A 126 -2.22 7.14 29.88
C GLY A 126 -2.46 6.41 28.56
N ILE A 127 -2.60 5.08 28.57
CA ILE A 127 -2.95 4.31 27.36
C ILE A 127 -4.30 4.75 26.82
N MET A 128 -5.32 4.83 27.68
CA MET A 128 -6.65 5.25 27.27
C MET A 128 -6.62 6.67 26.70
N LEU A 129 -5.93 7.59 27.37
CA LEU A 129 -5.81 8.97 26.91
C LEU A 129 -5.09 9.08 25.56
N ALA A 130 -3.97 8.37 25.37
CA ALA A 130 -3.23 8.36 24.12
C ALA A 130 -4.05 7.81 22.96
N TYR A 131 -4.80 6.71 23.17
CA TYR A 131 -5.70 6.18 22.14
C TYR A 131 -6.88 7.10 21.83
N THR A 132 -7.50 7.70 22.85
CA THR A 132 -8.59 8.68 22.63
C THR A 132 -8.10 9.86 21.79
N ASN A 133 -6.94 10.40 22.11
CA ASN A 133 -6.33 11.49 21.34
C ASN A 133 -5.87 11.06 19.94
N GLY A 134 -5.57 9.78 19.76
CA GLY A 134 -5.20 9.20 18.47
C GLY A 134 -6.36 9.01 17.49
N LEU A 135 -7.61 8.93 17.98
CA LEU A 135 -8.78 8.57 17.14
C LEU A 135 -8.97 9.43 15.87
N PRO A 136 -8.74 10.75 15.88
CA PRO A 136 -8.81 11.58 14.67
C PRO A 136 -7.84 11.10 13.58
N PHE A 137 -6.65 10.63 13.95
CA PHE A 137 -5.62 10.16 13.03
C PHE A 137 -5.98 8.81 12.39
N LEU A 138 -6.69 7.94 13.11
CA LEU A 138 -7.13 6.64 12.58
C LEU A 138 -7.98 6.81 11.32
N ARG A 139 -8.84 7.84 11.28
CA ARG A 139 -9.68 8.12 10.09
C ARG A 139 -8.82 8.41 8.87
N GLY A 140 -7.84 9.30 9.00
CA GLY A 140 -6.94 9.65 7.90
C GLY A 140 -6.09 8.47 7.44
N THR A 141 -5.54 7.69 8.36
CA THR A 141 -4.79 6.46 8.05
C THR A 141 -5.67 5.45 7.31
N MET A 142 -6.86 5.16 7.83
CA MET A 142 -7.74 4.13 7.26
C MET A 142 -8.24 4.52 5.86
N PHE A 143 -8.73 5.74 5.66
CA PHE A 143 -9.16 6.19 4.34
C PHE A 143 -8.00 6.28 3.36
N GLY A 144 -6.85 6.81 3.79
CA GLY A 144 -5.64 6.87 2.98
C GLY A 144 -5.24 5.48 2.51
N ASP A 145 -5.05 4.55 3.44
CA ASP A 145 -4.58 3.21 3.13
C ASP A 145 -5.55 2.46 2.20
N VAL A 146 -6.86 2.57 2.41
CA VAL A 146 -7.87 1.93 1.54
C VAL A 146 -7.85 2.56 0.14
N ILE A 147 -7.98 3.89 0.04
CA ILE A 147 -8.07 4.59 -1.24
C ILE A 147 -6.82 4.35 -2.07
N TYR A 148 -5.63 4.52 -1.47
CA TYR A 148 -4.38 4.34 -2.19
C TYR A 148 -4.13 2.87 -2.55
N THR A 149 -4.49 1.91 -1.68
CA THR A 149 -4.34 0.49 -2.03
C THR A 149 -5.23 0.12 -3.21
N VAL A 150 -6.51 0.52 -3.18
CA VAL A 150 -7.45 0.26 -4.28
C VAL A 150 -6.99 0.94 -5.57
N ALA A 151 -6.55 2.19 -5.51
CA ALA A 151 -6.05 2.93 -6.66
C ALA A 151 -4.81 2.27 -7.27
N LEU A 152 -3.80 1.93 -6.46
CA LEU A 152 -2.54 1.32 -6.92
C LEU A 152 -2.77 -0.08 -7.51
N VAL A 153 -3.49 -0.94 -6.78
CA VAL A 153 -3.80 -2.31 -7.22
C VAL A 153 -4.70 -2.26 -8.45
N GLY A 154 -5.75 -1.45 -8.44
CA GLY A 154 -6.69 -1.29 -9.55
C GLY A 154 -6.00 -0.82 -10.81
N ALA A 155 -5.24 0.28 -10.75
CA ALA A 155 -4.48 0.79 -11.90
C ALA A 155 -3.53 -0.26 -12.48
N TYR A 156 -2.79 -0.98 -11.63
CA TYR A 156 -1.87 -2.02 -12.08
C TYR A 156 -2.58 -3.19 -12.77
N GLU A 157 -3.68 -3.69 -12.19
CA GLU A 157 -4.45 -4.78 -12.80
C GLU A 157 -5.13 -4.35 -14.11
N SER A 158 -5.67 -3.13 -14.19
CA SER A 158 -6.27 -2.58 -15.41
C SER A 158 -5.26 -2.52 -16.57
N VAL A 159 -4.04 -2.02 -16.29
CA VAL A 159 -2.96 -2.00 -17.29
C VAL A 159 -2.57 -3.42 -17.70
N ARG A 160 -2.42 -4.34 -16.75
CA ARG A 160 -2.10 -5.75 -17.07
C ARG A 160 -3.19 -6.43 -17.91
N TYR A 161 -4.45 -6.17 -17.62
CA TYR A 161 -5.58 -6.68 -18.39
C TYR A 161 -5.57 -6.15 -19.82
N TYR A 162 -5.42 -4.82 -19.99
CA TYR A 162 -5.35 -4.18 -21.31
C TYR A 162 -4.19 -4.71 -22.16
N LEU A 163 -3.00 -4.86 -21.56
CA LEU A 163 -1.83 -5.39 -22.27
C LEU A 163 -2.04 -6.84 -22.69
N LYS A 164 -2.63 -7.69 -21.83
CA LYS A 164 -2.96 -9.07 -22.16
C LYS A 164 -3.93 -9.14 -23.35
N PHE A 165 -4.96 -8.29 -23.35
CA PHE A 165 -5.94 -8.23 -24.43
C PHE A 165 -5.29 -7.85 -25.77
N LYS A 166 -4.40 -6.86 -25.79
CA LYS A 166 -3.71 -6.41 -27.01
C LYS A 166 -2.73 -7.43 -27.59
N THR A 167 -2.19 -8.32 -26.76
CA THR A 167 -1.23 -9.36 -27.16
C THR A 167 -1.86 -10.71 -27.49
N SER A 168 -3.18 -10.88 -27.30
CA SER A 168 -3.86 -12.10 -27.73
C SER A 168 -3.92 -12.16 -29.26
N PRO A 169 -3.49 -13.25 -29.91
CA PRO A 169 -3.65 -13.40 -31.35
C PRO A 169 -5.13 -13.25 -31.71
N SER A 170 -5.44 -12.44 -32.72
CA SER A 170 -6.77 -12.44 -33.32
C SER A 170 -7.05 -13.85 -33.84
N VAL A 171 -7.95 -14.57 -33.18
CA VAL A 171 -8.53 -15.78 -33.75
C VAL A 171 -9.41 -15.29 -34.90
N ILE A 172 -8.81 -15.14 -36.08
CA ILE A 172 -9.57 -15.03 -37.33
C ILE A 172 -10.13 -16.45 -37.54
N PRO A 173 -11.46 -16.65 -37.51
CA PRO A 173 -12.03 -17.92 -37.91
C PRO A 173 -11.58 -18.19 -39.34
N ASP A 174 -10.88 -19.31 -39.54
CA ASP A 174 -10.42 -19.74 -40.86
C ASP A 174 -11.64 -20.04 -41.73
N ALA A 175 -12.09 -19.05 -42.50
CA ALA A 175 -13.25 -19.14 -43.38
C ALA A 175 -13.03 -20.08 -44.59
N THR A 176 -11.90 -20.80 -44.65
CA THR A 176 -11.56 -21.66 -45.79
C THR A 176 -11.92 -23.13 -45.58
N LYS A 177 -12.40 -23.54 -44.39
CA LYS A 177 -12.69 -24.97 -44.08
C LYS A 177 -14.10 -25.45 -44.36
N ASP A 178 -15.05 -24.59 -44.74
CA ASP A 178 -16.44 -25.00 -44.99
C ASP A 178 -16.73 -25.44 -46.44
N ASN A 179 -15.76 -25.39 -47.36
CA ASN A 179 -16.03 -25.59 -48.79
C ASN A 179 -15.40 -26.85 -49.43
N GLN A 180 -15.00 -27.86 -48.63
CA GLN A 180 -14.45 -29.12 -49.15
C GLN A 180 -15.40 -30.34 -49.02
N GLY A 181 -16.66 -30.13 -48.60
CA GLY A 181 -17.63 -31.21 -48.38
C GLY A 181 -18.64 -31.48 -49.50
N ALA A 182 -18.64 -30.72 -50.59
CA ALA A 182 -19.67 -30.80 -51.64
C ALA A 182 -19.06 -30.95 -53.04
N THR A 183 -18.53 -32.13 -53.36
CA THR A 183 -18.50 -32.60 -54.77
C THR A 183 -18.87 -34.08 -54.81
N ILE A 184 -19.78 -34.36 -55.75
CA ILE A 184 -20.58 -35.55 -55.99
C ILE A 184 -19.71 -36.74 -56.45
#